data_AF-A0A7W1HEQ3-F1
#
_entry.id   AF-A0A7W1HEQ3-F1
#
_cell.length_a   1.000
_cell.length_b   1.000
_cell.length_c   1.000
_cell.angle_alpha   90.00
_cell.angle_beta   90.00
_cell.angle_gamma   90.00
#
_symmetry.space_group_name_H-M   'P 1'
#
loop_
_entity.id
_entity.type
_entity.pdbx_description
1 polymer ?
#
loop_
_entity_poly.entity_id
_entity_poly.type
_entity_poly.pdbx_seq_one_letter_code
_entity_poly.pdbx_strand_id
1 'polypeptide(L)'
;MGMFDYLKCEYTLPDSIAQNESFQTKSLDKVLGNYTITADGRLILHAVRYEFVPEEERPYYGKPEWEKPFGKICGSLTNIPTGAVEIAYHGDIRFYTSIGSRENDDYEWVEYQARFTDGKLHWLKRIEQK
;
A
#
# COMPACT_ATOMS: atom_id res chain seq x y z
N MET A 1 -16.09 2.77 4.50
CA MET A 1 -14.69 2.45 4.18
C MET A 1 -14.26 3.32 3.01
N GLY A 2 -13.07 3.93 3.04
CA GLY A 2 -12.57 4.81 1.98
C GLY A 2 -11.29 4.26 1.37
N MET A 3 -11.05 4.61 0.10
CA MET A 3 -9.87 4.18 -0.67
C MET A 3 -8.56 4.66 0.00
N PHE A 4 -7.50 3.86 -0.14
CA PHE A 4 -6.17 4.10 0.42
C PHE A 4 -5.11 3.60 -0.57
N ASP A 5 -3.86 3.93 -0.32
CA ASP A 5 -2.70 3.38 -1.03
C ASP A 5 -1.91 2.46 -0.11
N TYR A 6 -1.05 1.62 -0.70
CA TYR A 6 -0.12 0.77 0.02
C TYR A 6 1.28 1.37 0.03
N LEU A 7 1.99 1.22 1.14
CA LEU A 7 3.34 1.72 1.32
C LEU A 7 4.20 0.64 1.99
N LYS A 8 5.37 0.39 1.43
CA LYS A 8 6.46 -0.34 2.08
C LYS A 8 7.53 0.64 2.55
N CYS A 9 8.15 0.36 3.69
CA CYS A 9 9.23 1.19 4.22
C CYS A 9 10.49 0.34 4.32
N GLU A 10 11.53 0.71 3.56
CA GLU A 10 12.89 0.15 3.67
C GLU A 10 13.77 1.05 4.53
N TYR A 11 13.42 2.33 4.67
CA TYR A 11 14.03 3.19 5.68
C TYR A 11 13.78 2.63 7.08
N THR A 12 14.78 2.73 7.95
CA THR A 12 14.71 2.16 9.30
C THR A 12 13.55 2.76 10.09
N LEU A 13 12.60 1.92 10.47
CA LEU A 13 11.49 2.29 11.34
C LEU A 13 11.93 2.27 12.81
N PRO A 14 11.28 3.09 13.67
CA PRO A 14 11.48 3.02 15.12
C PRO A 14 11.18 1.63 15.71
N ASP A 15 10.17 0.93 15.17
CA ASP A 15 9.77 -0.39 15.62
C ASP A 15 10.20 -1.45 14.59
N SER A 16 11.22 -2.22 14.91
CA SER A 16 11.80 -3.22 14.00
C SER A 16 10.81 -4.33 13.60
N ILE A 17 9.84 -4.62 14.46
CA ILE A 17 8.79 -5.62 14.18
C ILE A 17 7.90 -5.20 13.01
N ALA A 18 7.74 -3.89 12.78
CA ALA A 18 6.92 -3.36 11.69
C ALA A 18 7.68 -3.27 10.35
N GLN A 19 9.01 -3.45 10.34
CA GLN A 19 9.86 -3.15 9.17
C GLN A 19 9.46 -3.94 7.91
N ASN A 20 8.97 -5.16 8.07
CA ASN A 20 8.58 -6.04 6.95
C ASN A 20 7.09 -5.99 6.61
N GLU A 21 6.33 -5.14 7.31
CA GLU A 21 4.89 -5.03 7.10
C GLU A 21 4.55 -4.16 5.89
N SER A 22 3.34 -4.36 5.38
CA SER A 22 2.71 -3.46 4.41
C SER A 22 1.83 -2.46 5.15
N PHE A 23 1.96 -1.19 4.81
CA PHE A 23 1.21 -0.11 5.45
C PHE A 23 0.14 0.44 4.52
N GLN A 24 -0.96 0.91 5.09
CA GLN A 24 -1.93 1.73 4.38
C GLN A 24 -1.60 3.21 4.57
N THR A 25 -1.82 4.02 3.53
CA THR A 25 -1.75 5.48 3.62
C THR A 25 -2.92 6.15 2.89
N LYS A 26 -3.29 7.33 3.37
CA LYS A 26 -4.29 8.21 2.73
C LYS A 26 -3.74 9.62 2.46
N SER A 27 -2.43 9.80 2.64
CA SER A 27 -1.74 11.07 2.44
C SER A 27 -1.38 11.36 0.98
N LEU A 28 -1.58 10.37 0.10
CA LEU A 28 -1.31 10.45 -1.34
C LEU A 28 -2.62 10.50 -2.13
N ASP A 29 -2.61 10.09 -3.40
CA ASP A 29 -3.75 10.23 -4.30
C ASP A 29 -4.92 9.28 -3.99
N LYS A 30 -4.72 8.27 -3.12
CA LYS A 30 -5.72 7.28 -2.72
C LYS A 30 -6.27 6.55 -3.93
N VAL A 31 -5.40 6.05 -4.80
CA VAL A 31 -5.76 5.38 -6.07
C VAL A 31 -5.39 3.89 -6.06
N LEU A 32 -5.23 3.29 -4.87
CA LEU A 32 -4.71 1.94 -4.69
C LEU A 32 -3.29 1.78 -5.26
N GLY A 33 -2.50 2.85 -5.22
CA GLY A 33 -1.10 2.85 -5.63
C GLY A 33 -0.24 2.05 -4.66
N ASN A 34 0.90 1.57 -5.16
CA ASN A 34 1.90 0.89 -4.35
C ASN A 34 3.16 1.74 -4.30
N TYR A 35 3.58 2.11 -3.10
CA TYR A 35 4.72 2.99 -2.86
C TYR A 35 5.81 2.31 -2.04
N THR A 36 7.04 2.77 -2.16
CA THR A 36 8.16 2.39 -1.31
C THR A 36 8.93 3.61 -0.87
N ILE A 37 9.11 3.77 0.45
CA ILE A 37 10.12 4.65 1.00
C ILE A 37 11.42 3.85 1.04
N THR A 38 12.38 4.17 0.18
CA THR A 38 13.63 3.44 0.04
C THR A 38 14.54 3.63 1.25
N ALA A 39 15.54 2.75 1.40
CA ALA A 39 16.55 2.86 2.46
C ALA A 39 17.32 4.21 2.44
N ASP A 40 17.48 4.83 1.27
CA ASP A 40 18.10 6.15 1.12
C ASP A 40 17.12 7.34 1.18
N GLY A 41 15.86 7.07 1.55
CA GLY A 41 14.87 8.10 1.86
C GLY A 41 14.18 8.72 0.64
N ARG A 42 14.04 7.97 -0.46
CA ARG A 42 13.26 8.41 -1.64
C ARG A 42 11.90 7.75 -1.65
N LEU A 43 10.93 8.40 -2.29
CA LEU A 43 9.62 7.81 -2.52
C LEU A 43 9.54 7.27 -3.95
N ILE A 44 9.34 5.95 -4.07
CA ILE A 44 9.15 5.27 -5.34
C ILE A 44 7.68 4.86 -5.48
N LEU A 45 7.05 5.23 -6.60
CA LEU A 45 5.79 4.67 -7.04
C LEU A 45 6.08 3.46 -7.95
N HIS A 46 5.52 2.30 -7.59
CA HIS A 46 5.46 1.13 -8.47
C HIS A 46 4.30 1.32 -9.44
N ALA A 47 4.59 2.01 -10.55
CA ALA A 47 3.61 2.36 -11.55
C ALA A 47 3.06 1.09 -12.23
N VAL A 48 1.74 1.06 -12.38
CA VAL A 48 1.02 -0.01 -13.07
C VAL A 48 0.05 0.61 -14.05
N ARG A 49 -0.21 -0.08 -15.16
CA ARG A 49 -1.39 0.17 -15.99
C ARG A 49 -2.39 -0.96 -15.74
N TYR A 50 -3.67 -0.62 -15.77
CA TYR A 50 -4.73 -1.60 -15.63
C TYR A 50 -5.18 -2.07 -16.99
N GLU A 51 -5.28 -3.38 -17.16
CA GLU A 51 -5.81 -4.00 -18.36
C GLU A 51 -7.00 -4.88 -18.01
N PHE A 52 -7.95 -4.98 -18.95
CA PHE A 52 -9.08 -5.89 -18.81
C PHE A 52 -8.61 -7.33 -19.01
N VAL A 53 -8.99 -8.19 -18.07
CA VAL A 53 -8.74 -9.62 -18.15
C VAL A 53 -9.85 -10.25 -19.01
N PRO A 54 -9.54 -11.08 -20.02
CA PRO A 54 -10.53 -11.86 -20.77
C PRO A 54 -11.43 -12.66 -19.83
N GLU A 55 -12.71 -12.86 -20.17
CA GLU A 55 -13.66 -13.52 -19.28
C GLU A 55 -13.22 -14.93 -18.90
N GLU A 56 -12.65 -15.65 -19.85
CA GLU A 56 -12.21 -17.04 -19.75
C GLU A 56 -11.11 -17.25 -18.70
N GLU A 57 -10.32 -16.22 -18.42
CA GLU A 57 -9.22 -16.23 -17.47
C GLU A 57 -9.66 -15.81 -16.05
N ARG A 58 -10.91 -15.36 -15.89
CA ARG A 58 -11.41 -14.85 -14.60
C ARG A 58 -11.80 -15.99 -13.64
N PRO A 59 -11.67 -15.81 -12.30
CA PRO A 59 -11.79 -16.89 -11.31
C PRO A 59 -13.11 -17.70 -11.33
N TYR A 60 -14.21 -17.08 -11.75
CA TYR A 60 -15.55 -17.67 -11.71
C TYR A 60 -16.11 -18.06 -13.07
N TYR A 61 -15.35 -17.90 -14.15
CA TYR A 61 -15.84 -18.23 -15.48
C TYR A 61 -16.31 -19.69 -15.57
N GLY A 62 -17.50 -19.90 -16.14
CA GLY A 62 -18.14 -21.21 -16.25
C GLY A 62 -18.66 -21.83 -14.95
N LYS A 63 -18.56 -21.12 -13.81
CA LYS A 63 -19.09 -21.59 -12.50
C LYS A 63 -20.41 -20.89 -12.16
N PRO A 64 -21.27 -21.48 -11.30
CA PRO A 64 -22.50 -20.82 -10.83
C PRO A 64 -22.26 -19.44 -10.19
N GLU A 65 -21.07 -19.20 -9.62
CA GLU A 65 -20.64 -17.91 -9.09
C GLU A 65 -20.59 -16.80 -10.15
N TRP A 66 -20.43 -17.13 -11.43
CA TRP A 66 -20.36 -16.15 -12.53
C TRP A 66 -21.60 -15.27 -12.64
N GLU A 67 -22.77 -15.88 -12.43
CA GLU A 67 -24.07 -15.21 -12.55
C GLU A 67 -24.50 -14.52 -11.24
N LYS A 68 -23.74 -14.67 -10.15
CA LYS A 68 -24.00 -13.97 -8.90
C LYS A 68 -23.66 -12.47 -9.03
N PRO A 69 -24.24 -11.60 -8.19
CA PRO A 69 -23.81 -10.20 -8.11
C PRO A 69 -22.30 -10.10 -7.97
N PHE A 70 -21.69 -9.28 -8.82
CA PHE A 70 -20.25 -9.09 -8.94
C PHE A 70 -19.41 -10.27 -9.48
N GLY A 71 -20.01 -11.42 -9.83
CA GLY A 71 -19.31 -12.58 -10.36
C GLY A 71 -18.50 -12.27 -11.62
N LYS A 72 -19.11 -11.56 -12.58
CA LYS A 72 -18.48 -11.18 -13.87
C LYS A 72 -17.40 -10.10 -13.75
N ILE A 73 -17.47 -9.25 -12.72
CA ILE A 73 -16.47 -8.20 -12.49
C ILE A 73 -15.32 -8.66 -11.59
N CYS A 74 -15.47 -9.80 -10.92
CA CYS A 74 -14.40 -10.31 -10.08
C CYS A 74 -13.21 -10.74 -10.95
N GLY A 75 -12.05 -10.13 -10.69
CA GLY A 75 -10.84 -10.34 -11.49
C GLY A 75 -10.93 -9.75 -12.91
N SER A 76 -11.83 -8.81 -13.19
CA SER A 76 -11.95 -8.21 -14.54
C SER A 76 -10.83 -7.24 -14.89
N LEU A 77 -10.03 -6.82 -13.91
CA LEU A 77 -8.87 -5.94 -14.09
C LEU A 77 -7.63 -6.58 -13.46
N THR A 78 -6.50 -6.45 -14.16
CA THR A 78 -5.18 -6.85 -13.65
C THR A 78 -4.19 -5.69 -13.74
N ASN A 79 -3.18 -5.72 -12.87
CA ASN A 79 -2.12 -4.72 -12.83
C ASN A 79 -0.96 -5.20 -13.70
N ILE A 80 -0.61 -4.43 -14.72
CA ILE A 80 0.59 -4.63 -15.52
C ILE A 80 1.65 -3.65 -15.05
N PRO A 81 2.77 -4.11 -14.44
CA PRO A 81 3.86 -3.22 -14.03
C PRO A 81 4.41 -2.43 -15.21
N THR A 82 4.47 -1.11 -15.08
CA THR A 82 5.02 -0.21 -16.10
C THR A 82 6.37 0.39 -15.70
N GLY A 83 6.74 0.28 -14.42
CA GLY A 83 8.08 0.62 -13.94
C GLY A 83 8.07 1.17 -12.51
N ALA A 84 9.26 1.54 -12.03
CA ALA A 84 9.46 2.23 -10.77
C ALA A 84 9.75 3.71 -11.06
N VAL A 85 8.94 4.61 -10.52
CA VAL A 85 9.06 6.06 -10.75
C VAL A 85 9.40 6.74 -9.44
N GLU A 86 10.51 7.47 -9.40
CA GLU A 86 10.83 8.33 -8.26
C GLU A 86 9.90 9.54 -8.24
N ILE A 87 9.25 9.77 -7.11
CA ILE A 87 8.37 10.91 -6.89
C ILE A 87 9.08 11.90 -5.97
N ALA A 88 9.31 13.11 -6.49
CA ALA A 88 9.85 14.24 -5.73
C ALA A 88 8.78 14.84 -4.79
N TYR A 89 8.24 14.01 -3.89
CA TYR A 89 7.19 14.40 -2.96
C TYR A 89 7.72 15.41 -1.92
N HIS A 90 6.89 16.38 -1.56
CA HIS A 90 7.17 17.36 -0.52
C HIS A 90 5.94 17.47 0.38
N GLY A 91 6.08 17.13 1.66
CA GLY A 91 4.96 17.07 2.60
C GLY A 91 5.08 15.94 3.62
N ASP A 92 3.95 15.59 4.23
CA ASP A 92 3.87 14.56 5.26
C ASP A 92 3.08 13.35 4.78
N ILE A 93 3.69 12.18 4.85
CA ILE A 93 3.02 10.91 4.61
C ILE A 93 2.74 10.27 5.98
N ARG A 94 1.46 10.04 6.27
CA ARG A 94 1.02 9.21 7.39
C ARG A 94 0.65 7.84 6.89
N PHE A 95 1.17 6.81 7.55
CA PHE A 95 0.92 5.43 7.16
C PHE A 95 0.86 4.54 8.40
N TYR A 96 0.03 3.49 8.33
CA TYR A 96 -0.33 2.69 9.49
C TYR A 96 -0.54 1.22 9.13
N THR A 97 -0.39 0.35 10.12
CA THR A 97 -0.70 -1.08 10.05
C THR A 97 -0.99 -1.62 11.45
N SER A 98 -1.35 -2.90 11.54
CA SER A 98 -1.41 -3.63 12.80
C SER A 98 -0.24 -4.62 12.86
N ILE A 99 0.58 -4.55 13.90
CA ILE A 99 1.66 -5.50 14.20
C ILE A 99 1.22 -6.45 15.32
N GLY A 100 1.76 -7.66 15.36
CA GLY A 100 1.41 -8.65 16.38
C GLY A 100 1.09 -10.02 15.79
N SER A 101 0.63 -10.93 16.64
CA SER A 101 0.34 -12.32 16.32
C SER A 101 -1.14 -12.63 16.43
N ARG A 102 -1.65 -13.38 15.44
CA ARG A 102 -2.98 -13.96 15.52
C ARG A 102 -3.10 -14.99 16.65
N GLU A 103 -2.01 -15.71 16.94
CA GLU A 103 -2.01 -16.80 17.92
C GLU A 103 -2.17 -16.26 19.36
N ASN A 104 -1.64 -15.06 19.62
CA ASN A 104 -1.66 -14.43 20.93
C ASN A 104 -2.78 -13.37 21.07
N ASP A 105 -3.50 -13.06 20.00
CA ASP A 105 -4.50 -11.98 19.92
C ASP A 105 -3.96 -10.63 20.43
N ASP A 106 -2.70 -10.34 20.14
CA ASP A 106 -1.92 -9.22 20.68
C ASP A 106 -1.66 -8.12 19.62
N TYR A 107 -2.60 -7.94 18.70
CA TYR A 107 -2.48 -6.94 17.65
C TYR A 107 -2.42 -5.52 18.21
N GLU A 108 -1.33 -4.84 17.91
CA GLU A 108 -1.10 -3.43 18.23
C GLU A 108 -1.23 -2.58 16.96
N TRP A 109 -2.01 -1.52 17.03
CA TRP A 109 -2.08 -0.52 15.96
C TRP A 109 -0.87 0.41 16.03
N VAL A 110 -0.13 0.48 14.93
CA VAL A 110 1.00 1.39 14.77
C VAL A 110 0.77 2.36 13.64
N GLU A 111 1.11 3.62 13.89
CA GLU A 111 1.05 4.70 12.90
C GLU A 111 2.37 5.47 12.90
N TYR A 112 2.80 5.84 11.71
CA TYR A 112 4.04 6.57 11.47
C TYR A 112 3.76 7.83 10.65
N GLN A 113 4.63 8.83 10.83
CA GLN A 113 4.68 10.02 10.00
C GLN A 113 6.08 10.17 9.41
N ALA A 114 6.15 10.29 8.10
CA ALA A 114 7.35 10.59 7.33
C ALA A 114 7.26 12.00 6.73
N ARG A 115 8.25 12.85 7.00
CA ARG A 115 8.37 14.18 6.40
C ARG A 115 9.31 14.13 5.22
N PHE A 116 8.82 14.56 4.07
CA PHE A 116 9.64 14.78 2.88
C PHE A 116 9.86 16.26 2.63
N THR A 117 11.07 16.62 2.23
CA THR A 117 11.46 17.96 1.81
C THR A 117 12.33 17.81 0.57
N ASP A 118 11.97 18.51 -0.49
CA ASP A 118 12.64 18.48 -1.80
C ASP A 118 12.86 17.06 -2.35
N GLY A 119 11.83 16.22 -2.24
CA GLY A 119 11.84 14.84 -2.75
C GLY A 119 12.56 13.83 -1.87
N LYS A 120 13.11 14.24 -0.72
CA LYS A 120 13.84 13.36 0.19
C LYS A 120 13.22 13.31 1.59
N LEU A 121 13.29 12.14 2.20
CA LEU A 121 12.91 11.94 3.59
C LEU A 121 13.85 12.73 4.49
N HIS A 122 13.26 13.60 5.31
CA HIS A 122 13.97 14.42 6.29
C HIS A 122 13.91 13.78 7.69
N TRP A 123 12.75 13.24 8.08
CA TRP A 123 12.60 12.45 9.30
C TRP A 123 11.42 11.49 9.19
N LEU A 124 11.46 10.45 10.02
CA LEU A 124 10.40 9.47 10.20
C LEU A 124 10.24 9.19 11.70
N LYS A 125 9.00 9.20 12.19
CA LYS A 125 8.69 8.91 13.60
C LYS A 125 7.39 8.16 13.76
N ARG A 126 7.28 7.41 14.86
CA ARG A 126 6.01 6.84 15.32
C ARG A 126 5.10 7.96 15.86
N ILE A 127 3.81 7.87 15.58
CA ILE A 127 2.79 8.74 16.16
C ILE A 127 2.22 8.07 17.41
N GLU A 128 2.28 8.76 18.54
CA GLU A 128 1.61 8.32 19.76
C GLU A 128 0.09 8.55 19.64
N GLN A 129 -0.69 7.51 19.92
CA GLN A 129 -2.15 7.65 20.02
C GLN A 129 -2.48 8.38 21.32
N LYS A 130 -3.24 9.48 21.23
CA LYS A 130 -3.76 10.22 22.38
C LYS A 130 -5.11 9.66 22.83
#